data_AF-A0A7C3FM67-F1
#
_entry.id   AF-A0A7C3FM67-F1
#
_cell.length_a   1.000
_cell.length_b   1.000
_cell.length_c   1.000
_cell.angle_alpha   90.00
_cell.angle_beta   90.00
_cell.angle_gamma   90.00
#
_symmetry.space_group_name_H-M   'P 1'
#
loop_
_entity.id
_entity.type
_entity.pdbx_description
1 polymer ?
#
loop_
_entity_poly.entity_id
_entity_poly.type
_entity_poly.pdbx_seq_one_letter_code
_entity_poly.pdbx_strand_id
1 'polypeptide(L)'
;MSELTSDVVRREMFKAEVRRWAARVGVEVREIHLRPMRRKWASASSRGRLTFSTELLSQPLDFQREVIVHELVHLKLMRGNHDKLFKSLVRAYLGSDEQG
;
A
#
# COMPACT_ATOMS: atom_id res chain seq x y z
N MET A 1 -3.44 19.26 -21.66
CA MET A 1 -4.09 17.93 -21.71
C MET A 1 -3.12 16.77 -21.46
N SER A 2 -1.81 16.90 -21.69
CA SER A 2 -0.81 15.82 -21.52
C SER A 2 -0.43 15.48 -20.06
N GLU A 3 -0.49 16.45 -19.15
CA GLU A 3 -0.07 16.26 -17.75
C GLU A 3 -1.17 15.59 -16.89
N LEU A 4 -2.43 15.94 -17.18
CA LEU A 4 -3.61 15.36 -16.51
C LEU A 4 -3.73 13.86 -16.79
N THR A 5 -3.39 13.41 -18.01
CA THR A 5 -3.36 12.00 -18.38
C THR A 5 -2.25 11.23 -17.65
N SER A 6 -1.10 11.86 -17.40
CA SER A 6 0.02 11.24 -16.68
C SER A 6 -0.32 10.97 -15.21
N ASP A 7 -0.97 11.92 -14.54
CA ASP A 7 -1.39 11.76 -13.13
C ASP A 7 -2.45 10.65 -12.98
N VAL A 8 -3.45 10.61 -13.87
CA VAL A 8 -4.48 9.56 -13.86
C VAL A 8 -3.85 8.17 -14.04
N VAL A 9 -2.95 8.02 -15.01
CA VAL A 9 -2.24 6.75 -15.24
C VAL A 9 -1.44 6.34 -14.00
N ARG A 10 -0.68 7.25 -13.40
CA ARG A 10 0.11 6.96 -12.19
C ARG A 10 -0.76 6.51 -11.02
N ARG A 11 -1.91 7.16 -10.80
CA ARG A 11 -2.87 6.79 -9.75
C ARG A 11 -3.45 5.39 -9.98
N GLU A 12 -3.84 5.08 -11.20
CA GLU A 12 -4.41 3.76 -11.51
C GLU A 12 -3.35 2.64 -11.48
N MET A 13 -2.12 2.90 -11.91
CA MET A 13 -0.99 1.98 -11.73
C MET A 13 -0.72 1.70 -10.26
N PHE A 14 -0.70 2.74 -9.41
CA PHE A 14 -0.54 2.56 -7.97
C PHE A 14 -1.67 1.74 -7.35
N LYS A 15 -2.93 2.03 -7.71
CA LYS A 15 -4.07 1.23 -7.25
C LYS A 15 -4.00 -0.22 -7.73
N ALA A 16 -3.52 -0.46 -8.95
CA ALA A 16 -3.29 -1.81 -9.47
C ALA A 16 -2.22 -2.54 -8.64
N GLU A 17 -1.10 -1.88 -8.32
CA GLU A 17 -0.05 -2.39 -7.42
C GLU A 17 -0.64 -2.81 -6.07
N VAL A 18 -1.42 -1.93 -5.43
CA VAL A 18 -2.10 -2.23 -4.16
C VAL A 18 -2.95 -3.50 -4.26
N ARG A 19 -3.73 -3.66 -5.35
CA ARG A 19 -4.58 -4.84 -5.54
C ARG A 19 -3.77 -6.11 -5.77
N ARG A 20 -2.67 -6.06 -6.53
CA ARG A 20 -1.80 -7.23 -6.72
C ARG A 20 -1.21 -7.68 -5.38
N TRP A 21 -0.72 -6.74 -4.58
CA TRP A 21 -0.23 -7.04 -3.25
C TRP A 21 -1.33 -7.55 -2.32
N ALA A 22 -2.53 -6.99 -2.37
CA ALA A 22 -3.65 -7.48 -1.57
C ALA A 22 -3.97 -8.95 -1.87
N ALA A 23 -3.96 -9.33 -3.15
CA ALA A 23 -4.14 -10.73 -3.56
C ALA A 23 -3.02 -11.63 -3.02
N ARG A 24 -1.76 -11.19 -3.11
CA ARG A 24 -0.59 -11.92 -2.58
C ARG A 24 -0.61 -12.07 -1.06
N VAL A 25 -0.99 -11.01 -0.35
CA VAL A 25 -1.12 -11.00 1.12
C VAL A 25 -2.35 -11.79 1.57
N GLY A 26 -3.32 -12.02 0.67
CA GLY A 26 -4.56 -12.74 0.94
C GLY A 26 -5.53 -11.92 1.80
N VAL A 27 -5.71 -10.64 1.46
CA VAL A 27 -6.66 -9.73 2.13
C VAL A 27 -7.58 -9.07 1.13
N GLU A 28 -8.84 -8.85 1.53
CA GLU A 28 -9.80 -8.08 0.73
C GLU A 28 -9.63 -6.58 1.02
N VAL A 29 -9.44 -5.79 -0.04
CA VAL A 29 -9.43 -4.32 0.02
C VAL A 29 -10.71 -3.80 -0.61
N ARG A 30 -11.52 -3.09 0.17
CA ARG A 30 -12.80 -2.55 -0.29
C ARG A 30 -12.66 -1.21 -1.00
N GLU A 31 -11.80 -0.35 -0.47
CA GLU A 31 -11.62 1.01 -0.96
C GLU A 31 -10.13 1.39 -0.95
N ILE A 32 -9.69 2.08 -2.00
CA ILE A 32 -8.33 2.64 -2.10
C ILE A 32 -8.45 4.13 -2.40
N HIS A 33 -8.07 4.96 -1.43
CA HIS A 33 -8.09 6.41 -1.55
C HIS A 33 -6.68 6.98 -1.72
N LEU A 34 -6.56 8.00 -2.58
CA LEU A 34 -5.34 8.80 -2.75
C LEU A 34 -5.68 10.25 -2.44
N ARG A 35 -5.15 10.80 -1.35
CA ARG A 35 -5.39 12.19 -0.92
C ARG A 35 -4.17 12.81 -0.26
N PRO A 36 -4.06 14.14 -0.16
CA PRO A 36 -3.01 14.76 0.63
C PRO A 36 -3.07 14.32 2.10
N MET A 37 -1.92 13.93 2.67
CA MET A 37 -1.79 13.52 4.07
C MET A 37 -0.58 14.22 4.71
N ARG A 38 -0.77 14.81 5.89
CA ARG A 38 0.26 15.66 6.53
C ARG A 38 1.22 14.93 7.47
N ARG A 39 0.80 13.80 8.04
CA ARG A 39 1.51 13.14 9.17
C ARG A 39 1.96 11.72 8.86
N LYS A 40 1.40 11.10 7.82
CA LYS A 40 1.58 9.68 7.52
C LYS A 40 1.53 9.48 6.01
N TRP A 41 2.27 8.49 5.54
CA TRP A 41 2.22 8.06 4.14
C TRP A 41 0.95 7.29 3.80
N ALA A 42 0.40 6.55 4.76
CA ALA A 42 -0.83 5.79 4.58
C ALA A 42 -1.56 5.50 5.88
N SER A 43 -2.73 4.87 5.76
CA SER A 43 -3.50 4.30 6.87
C SER A 43 -4.49 3.25 6.36
N ALA A 44 -4.64 2.19 7.13
CA ALA A 44 -5.69 1.19 6.99
C ALA A 44 -6.79 1.35 8.05
N SER A 45 -8.02 1.03 7.68
CA SER A 45 -9.13 0.88 8.63
C SER A 45 -9.55 -0.58 8.73
N SER A 46 -10.10 -0.98 9.88
CA SER A 46 -10.63 -2.34 10.10
C SER A 46 -11.73 -2.76 9.12
N ARG A 47 -12.32 -1.82 8.36
CA ARG A 47 -13.34 -2.09 7.35
C ARG A 47 -12.76 -2.33 5.94
N GLY A 48 -11.45 -2.46 5.79
CA GLY A 48 -10.82 -2.76 4.50
C GLY A 48 -10.62 -1.55 3.58
N ARG A 49 -10.77 -0.33 4.09
CA ARG A 49 -10.38 0.90 3.38
C ARG A 49 -8.92 1.23 3.66
N LEU A 50 -8.16 1.43 2.58
CA LEU A 50 -6.80 1.94 2.56
C LEU A 50 -6.79 3.39 2.06
N THR A 51 -6.01 4.24 2.72
CA THR A 51 -5.79 5.62 2.29
C THR A 51 -4.30 5.87 2.20
N PHE A 52 -3.84 6.35 1.06
CA PHE A 52 -2.44 6.69 0.80
C PHE A 52 -2.29 8.17 0.48
N SER A 53 -1.13 8.73 0.83
CA SER A 53 -0.75 10.10 0.49
C SER A 53 -0.55 10.24 -1.03
N THR A 54 -1.00 11.32 -1.64
CA THR A 54 -0.68 11.63 -3.04
C THR A 54 0.81 11.86 -3.26
N GLU A 55 1.54 12.31 -2.24
CA GLU A 55 3.00 12.46 -2.29
C GLU A 55 3.72 11.10 -2.41
N LEU A 56 3.05 9.99 -2.06
CA LEU A 56 3.65 8.66 -2.18
C LEU A 56 3.89 8.28 -3.65
N LEU A 57 3.08 8.82 -4.56
CA LEU A 57 3.15 8.52 -5.99
C LEU A 57 4.47 9.01 -6.64
N SER A 58 5.16 9.97 -6.02
CA SER A 58 6.46 10.48 -6.48
C SER A 58 7.66 9.81 -5.80
N GLN A 59 7.43 8.89 -4.87
CA GLN A 59 8.51 8.19 -4.16
C GLN A 59 9.06 7.02 -5.00
N PRO A 60 10.27 6.53 -4.69
CA PRO A 60 10.81 5.32 -5.31
C PRO A 60 9.86 4.13 -5.19
N LEU A 61 9.82 3.25 -6.22
CA LEU A 61 8.88 2.12 -6.27
C LEU A 61 9.02 1.18 -5.06
N ASP A 62 10.23 0.97 -4.56
CA ASP A 62 10.46 0.10 -3.40
C ASP A 62 9.87 0.70 -2.12
N PHE A 63 9.96 2.03 -1.97
CA PHE A 63 9.30 2.72 -0.86
C PHE A 63 7.78 2.67 -0.97
N GLN A 64 7.23 2.81 -2.19
CA GLN A 64 5.81 2.63 -2.43
C GLN A 64 5.36 1.22 -2.02
N ARG A 65 6.09 0.18 -2.45
CA ARG A 65 5.83 -1.23 -2.10
C ARG A 65 5.87 -1.46 -0.60
N GLU A 66 6.88 -0.92 0.10
CA GLU A 66 6.99 -1.03 1.55
C GLU A 66 5.74 -0.48 2.25
N VAL A 67 5.30 0.73 1.87
CA VAL A 67 4.11 1.37 2.45
C VAL A 67 2.85 0.57 2.12
N ILE A 68 2.70 0.06 0.89
CA ILE A 68 1.57 -0.79 0.50
C ILE A 68 1.51 -2.05 1.36
N VAL A 69 2.61 -2.80 1.45
CA VAL A 69 2.70 -4.05 2.22
C VAL A 69 2.44 -3.78 3.70
N HIS A 70 2.97 -2.69 4.25
CA HIS A 70 2.76 -2.30 5.64
C HIS A 70 1.26 -2.19 5.99
N GLU A 71 0.50 -1.47 5.18
CA GLU A 71 -0.94 -1.28 5.42
C GLU A 71 -1.75 -2.55 5.16
N LEU A 72 -1.35 -3.37 4.20
CA LEU A 72 -1.99 -4.67 3.95
C LEU A 72 -1.75 -5.66 5.09
N VAL A 73 -0.56 -5.64 5.70
CA VAL A 73 -0.28 -6.45 6.91
C VAL A 73 -1.08 -5.94 8.10
N HIS A 74 -1.28 -4.62 8.23
CA HIS A 74 -2.22 -4.08 9.23
C HIS A 74 -3.63 -4.62 9.03
N LEU A 75 -4.14 -4.66 7.80
CA LEU A 75 -5.41 -5.29 7.49
C LEU A 75 -5.38 -6.80 7.79
N LYS A 76 -4.32 -7.52 7.42
CA LYS A 76 -4.25 -8.97 7.63
C LYS A 76 -4.32 -9.34 9.11
N LEU A 77 -3.59 -8.61 9.96
CA LEU A 77 -3.49 -8.94 11.37
C LEU A 77 -4.64 -8.35 12.20
N MET A 78 -5.28 -7.28 11.74
CA MET A 78 -6.29 -6.52 12.47
C MET A 78 -5.82 -6.07 13.87
N ARG A 79 -4.51 -6.05 14.08
CA ARG A 79 -3.82 -5.62 15.29
C ARG A 79 -3.09 -4.32 14.95
N GLY A 80 -3.38 -3.25 15.69
CA GLY A 80 -2.76 -1.94 15.46
C GLY A 80 -1.28 -1.86 15.87
N ASN A 81 -0.70 -2.95 16.38
CA ASN A 81 0.62 -2.98 16.96
C ASN A 81 1.66 -3.52 15.97
N HIS A 82 2.83 -2.89 15.90
CA HIS A 82 3.99 -3.36 15.12
C HIS A 82 4.82 -4.37 15.90
N ASP A 83 4.18 -5.47 16.33
CA ASP A 83 4.83 -6.54 17.07
C ASP A 83 5.82 -7.36 16.21
N LYS A 84 6.44 -8.38 16.81
CA LYS A 84 7.40 -9.24 16.09
C LYS A 84 6.77 -9.90 14.87
N LEU A 85 5.52 -10.36 14.98
CA LEU A 85 4.81 -11.02 13.88
C LEU A 85 4.55 -10.04 12.72
N PHE A 86 4.11 -8.81 13.02
CA PHE A 86 3.94 -7.75 12.03
C PHE A 86 5.23 -7.53 11.24
N LYS A 87 6.36 -7.31 11.94
CA LYS A 87 7.66 -7.06 11.31
C LYS A 87 8.13 -8.24 10.47
N SER A 88 7.94 -9.47 10.95
CA SER A 88 8.29 -10.68 10.21
C SER A 88 7.47 -10.83 8.94
N LEU A 89 6.17 -10.55 8.96
CA LEU A 89 5.32 -10.65 7.77
C LEU A 89 5.68 -9.59 6.72
N VAL A 90 5.88 -8.33 7.13
CA VAL A 90 6.30 -7.27 6.19
C VAL A 90 7.60 -7.68 5.49
N ARG A 91 8.61 -8.12 6.26
CA ARG A 91 9.89 -8.59 5.69
C ARG A 91 9.73 -9.79 4.76
N ALA A 92 8.90 -10.77 5.14
CA ALA A 92 8.67 -11.96 4.32
C ALA A 92 8.05 -11.61 2.97
N TYR A 93 7.05 -10.72 2.94
CA TYR A 93 6.41 -10.30 1.70
C TYR A 93 7.37 -9.52 0.78
N LEU A 94 8.14 -8.59 1.34
CA LEU A 94 9.10 -7.78 0.58
C LEU A 94 10.32 -8.59 0.10
N GLY A 95 10.85 -9.50 0.92
CA GLY A 95 11.99 -10.36 0.53
C GLY A 95 11.62 -11.44 -0.49
N SER A 96 10.34 -11.83 -0.55
CA SER A 96 9.87 -12.80 -1.54
C SER A 96 9.61 -12.14 -2.92
N ASP A 97 9.80 -10.83 -3.04
CA ASP A 97 9.50 -10.04 -4.25
C ASP A 97 10.69 -9.87 -5.20
N GLU A 98 11.88 -10.31 -4.80
CA GLU A 98 13.12 -10.21 -5.59
C GLU A 98 13.22 -11.26 -6.72
N GLN A 99 12.14 -11.99 -7.03
CA GLN A 99 12.12 -13.11 -7.99
C GLN A 99 11.16 -12.90 -9.18
N GLY A 100 10.80 -11.65 -9.49
CA GLY A 100 10.01 -11.29 -10.68
C GLY A 100 10.86 -10.67 -11.79
#